data_AF-A0A286D4Q3-F1
#
_entry.id   AF-A0A286D4Q3-F1
#
_cell.length_a   1.000
_cell.length_b   1.000
_cell.length_c   1.000
_cell.angle_alpha   90.00
_cell.angle_beta   90.00
_cell.angle_gamma   90.00
#
_symmetry.space_group_name_H-M   'P 1'
#
loop_
_entity.id
_entity.type
_entity.pdbx_description
1 polymer ?
#
loop_
_entity_poly.entity_id
_entity_poly.type
_entity_poly.pdbx_seq_one_letter_code
_entity_poly.pdbx_strand_id
1 'polypeptide(L)'
;MTRYRDRYEIGARVRTTRASANFFAKGQHGTVIASSGDGNYRVRFDRGDAWWLNEAEFKRIPERRASYVERLALAWHRILRGSRA
;
A
#
# COMPACT_ATOMS: atom_id res chain seq x y z
N MET A 1 -21.57 -9.77 19.53
CA MET A 1 -20.54 -10.07 18.51
C MET A 1 -20.00 -8.76 17.96
N THR A 2 -18.81 -8.35 18.39
CA THR A 2 -18.14 -7.18 17.83
C THR A 2 -17.73 -7.54 16.40
N ARG A 3 -18.37 -6.96 15.38
CA ARG A 3 -17.87 -7.04 14.01
C ARG A 3 -16.53 -6.34 13.98
N TYR A 4 -15.43 -7.08 13.94
CA TYR A 4 -14.16 -6.53 13.51
C TYR A 4 -14.36 -6.02 12.09
N ARG A 5 -14.36 -4.69 11.94
CA ARG A 5 -14.49 -4.05 10.65
C ARG A 5 -13.10 -3.99 10.05
N ASP A 6 -12.89 -4.78 9.00
CA ASP A 6 -11.66 -4.73 8.22
C ASP A 6 -11.33 -3.29 7.83
N ARG A 7 -10.16 -2.84 8.27
CA ARG A 7 -9.64 -1.49 8.06
C ARG A 7 -8.91 -1.37 6.73
N TYR A 8 -8.40 -2.49 6.21
CA TYR A 8 -7.66 -2.55 4.97
C TYR A 8 -8.38 -3.44 3.95
N GLU A 9 -8.50 -2.95 2.73
CA GLU A 9 -9.06 -3.71 1.62
C GLU A 9 -8.02 -4.64 0.98
N ILE A 10 -8.47 -5.78 0.44
CA ILE A 10 -7.62 -6.65 -0.38
C ILE A 10 -7.13 -5.84 -1.59
N GLY A 11 -5.83 -5.86 -1.84
CA GLY A 11 -5.16 -5.01 -2.82
C GLY A 11 -4.51 -3.75 -2.24
N ALA A 12 -4.78 -3.39 -0.97
CA ALA A 12 -4.16 -2.23 -0.35
C ALA A 12 -2.63 -2.38 -0.23
N ARG A 13 -1.90 -1.35 -0.65
CA ARG A 13 -0.45 -1.26 -0.41
C ARG A 13 -0.18 -0.90 1.04
N VAL A 14 0.75 -1.62 1.65
CA VAL A 14 1.10 -1.48 3.07
C VAL A 14 2.61 -1.49 3.27
N ARG A 15 3.05 -0.85 4.35
CA ARG A 15 4.44 -0.84 4.80
C ARG A 15 4.53 -1.34 6.24
N THR A 16 5.45 -2.25 6.52
CA THR A 16 5.69 -2.70 7.90
C THR A 16 6.25 -1.57 8.74
N THR A 17 5.69 -1.38 9.92
CA THR A 17 6.16 -0.41 10.92
C THR A 17 7.03 -1.06 11.98
N ARG A 18 6.89 -2.37 12.15
CA ARG A 18 7.66 -3.22 13.05
C ARG A 18 8.49 -4.22 12.26
N ALA A 19 9.47 -4.81 12.93
CA ALA A 19 10.20 -5.96 12.45
C ALA A 19 9.83 -7.15 13.33
N SER A 20 9.76 -8.33 12.74
CA SER A 20 9.71 -9.59 13.45
C SER A 20 10.92 -10.41 13.03
N ALA A 21 11.75 -10.78 13.99
CA ALA A 21 13.11 -11.29 13.78
C ALA A 21 13.20 -12.43 12.75
N ASN A 22 12.13 -13.22 12.61
CA ASN A 22 12.10 -14.40 11.74
C ASN A 22 11.20 -14.27 10.51
N PHE A 23 10.41 -13.20 10.36
CA PHE A 23 9.34 -13.15 9.35
C PHE A 23 9.46 -11.96 8.40
N PHE A 24 9.67 -10.76 8.94
CA PHE A 24 9.70 -9.54 8.13
C PHE A 24 10.53 -8.44 8.79
N ALA A 25 11.15 -7.61 7.96
CA ALA A 25 11.90 -6.45 8.43
C ALA A 25 11.00 -5.21 8.48
N LYS A 26 11.38 -4.24 9.32
CA LYS A 26 10.73 -2.93 9.38
C LYS A 26 10.93 -2.18 8.06
N GLY A 27 9.87 -1.56 7.57
CA GLY A 27 9.90 -0.74 6.36
C GLY A 27 9.76 -1.52 5.05
N GLN A 28 9.47 -2.82 5.11
CA GLN A 28 9.15 -3.62 3.93
C GLN A 28 7.80 -3.23 3.35
N HIS A 29 7.72 -3.29 2.02
CA HIS A 29 6.54 -2.94 1.25
C HIS A 29 5.84 -4.22 0.79
N GLY A 30 4.51 -4.20 0.81
CA GLY A 30 3.71 -5.32 0.36
C GLY A 30 2.28 -4.92 0.06
N THR A 31 1.49 -5.94 -0.27
CA THR A 31 0.09 -5.80 -0.67
C THR A 31 -0.76 -6.77 0.15
N VAL A 32 -1.88 -6.29 0.69
CA VAL A 32 -2.85 -7.15 1.39
C VAL A 32 -3.50 -8.07 0.36
N ILE A 33 -3.45 -9.39 0.59
CA ILE A 33 -4.03 -10.40 -0.29
C ILE A 33 -5.17 -11.19 0.35
N ALA A 34 -5.30 -11.16 1.68
CA ALA A 34 -6.43 -11.74 2.39
C ALA A 34 -6.63 -11.07 3.75
N SER A 35 -7.81 -11.24 4.34
CA SER A 35 -8.10 -10.90 5.73
C SER A 35 -8.73 -12.09 6.44
N SER A 36 -8.40 -12.27 7.72
CA SER A 36 -9.01 -13.26 8.60
C SER A 36 -10.29 -12.74 9.26
N GLY A 37 -10.57 -11.44 9.19
CA GLY A 37 -11.71 -10.82 9.87
C GLY A 37 -11.50 -10.56 11.37
N ASP A 38 -10.37 -10.96 11.96
CA ASP A 38 -10.02 -10.72 13.38
C ASP A 38 -8.93 -9.64 13.55
N GLY A 39 -8.78 -8.74 12.57
CA GLY A 39 -7.71 -7.73 12.54
C GLY A 39 -6.34 -8.26 12.08
N ASN A 40 -6.30 -9.51 11.61
CA ASN A 40 -5.13 -10.11 10.97
C ASN A 40 -5.29 -10.16 9.46
N TYR A 41 -4.21 -9.79 8.75
CA TYR A 41 -4.19 -9.64 7.31
C TYR A 41 -3.02 -10.42 6.73
N ARG A 42 -3.25 -11.08 5.60
CA ARG A 42 -2.18 -11.72 4.84
C ARG A 42 -1.58 -10.68 3.90
N VAL A 43 -0.31 -10.36 4.09
CA VAL A 43 0.43 -9.40 3.27
C VAL A 43 1.46 -10.15 2.43
N ARG A 44 1.40 -9.97 1.11
CA ARG A 44 2.45 -10.41 0.19
C ARG A 44 3.46 -9.29 0.03
N PHE A 45 4.68 -9.53 0.46
CA PHE A 45 5.80 -8.62 0.33
C PHE A 45 6.34 -8.59 -1.10
N ASP A 46 6.90 -7.45 -1.50
CA ASP A 46 7.49 -7.27 -2.83
C ASP A 46 8.68 -8.21 -3.07
N ARG A 47 9.31 -8.72 -2.00
CA ARG A 47 10.37 -9.74 -2.07
C ARG A 47 9.85 -11.15 -2.41
N GLY A 48 8.54 -11.36 -2.40
CA GLY A 48 7.89 -12.60 -2.81
C GLY A 48 7.20 -13.37 -1.68
N ASP A 49 7.67 -13.19 -0.43
CA ASP A 49 7.11 -13.86 0.74
C ASP A 49 5.73 -13.33 1.12
N ALA A 50 4.90 -14.16 1.77
CA ALA A 50 3.61 -13.73 2.29
C ALA A 50 3.42 -14.19 3.73
N TRP A 51 3.12 -13.25 4.62
CA TRP A 51 2.97 -13.51 6.05
C TRP A 51 1.65 -12.95 6.56
N TRP A 52 1.14 -13.54 7.64
CA TRP A 52 0.02 -13.00 8.39
C TRP A 52 0.53 -11.97 9.39
N LEU A 53 0.03 -10.74 9.29
CA LEU A 53 0.40 -9.64 10.15
C LEU A 53 -0.85 -9.07 10.82
N ASN A 54 -0.70 -8.59 12.04
CA ASN A 54 -1.73 -7.81 12.71
C ASN A 54 -1.76 -6.37 12.17
N GLU A 55 -2.93 -5.70 12.20
CA GLU A 55 -3.06 -4.30 11.78
C GLU A 55 -2.07 -3.34 12.46
N ALA A 56 -1.59 -3.66 13.66
CA ALA A 56 -0.62 -2.85 14.41
C ALA A 56 0.81 -2.91 13.83
N GLU A 57 1.11 -3.91 12.99
CA GLU A 57 2.47 -4.20 12.49
C GLU A 57 2.78 -3.51 11.16
N PHE A 58 1.76 -2.94 10.51
CA PHE A 58 1.90 -2.25 9.25
C PHE A 58 1.00 -1.02 9.17
N LYS A 59 1.26 -0.17 8.19
CA LYS A 59 0.43 1.00 7.86
C LYS A 59 0.13 1.00 6.37
N ARG A 60 -1.06 1.48 6.00
CA ARG A 60 -1.41 1.71 4.61
C ARG A 60 -0.49 2.76 4.01
N ILE A 61 0.05 2.44 2.85
CA ILE A 61 0.69 3.41 1.99
C ILE A 61 -0.43 4.01 1.14
N PRO A 62 -0.67 5.32 1.24
CA PRO A 62 -1.61 5.96 0.33
C PRO A 62 -1.10 5.73 -1.10
N GLU A 63 -2.00 5.36 -2.00
CA GLU A 63 -1.69 5.35 -3.42
C GLU A 63 -1.08 6.70 -3.77
N ARG A 64 0.13 6.69 -4.34
CA ARG A 64 0.98 7.86 -4.56
C ARG A 64 0.13 8.91 -5.29
N ARG A 65 -0.46 9.85 -4.55
CA ARG A 65 -1.13 11.01 -5.15
C ARG A 65 -0.03 11.69 -5.96
N ALA A 66 -0.18 11.70 -7.28
CA ALA A 66 0.76 12.37 -8.18
C ALA A 66 1.14 13.71 -7.56
N SER A 67 2.44 13.91 -7.37
CA SER A 67 2.92 15.14 -6.77
C SER A 67 2.38 16.33 -7.56
N TYR A 68 2.18 17.48 -6.92
CA TYR A 68 1.73 18.69 -7.61
C TYR A 68 2.59 19.00 -8.84
N VAL A 69 3.89 18.68 -8.76
CA VAL A 69 4.86 18.78 -9.85
C VAL A 69 4.59 17.79 -10.99
N GLU A 70 4.29 16.51 -10.71
CA GLU A 70 3.89 15.53 -11.75
C GLU A 70 2.58 15.92 -12.43
N ARG A 71 1.62 16.49 -11.68
CA ARG A 71 0.35 16.99 -12.25
C ARG A 71 0.57 18.20 -13.15
N LEU A 72 1.47 19.11 -12.76
CA LEU A 72 1.89 20.24 -13.59
C LEU A 72 2.64 19.77 -14.84
N ALA A 73 3.57 18.84 -14.72
CA ALA A 73 4.33 18.31 -15.86
C ALA A 73 3.41 17.68 -16.93
N LEU A 74 2.39 16.92 -16.50
CA LEU A 74 1.37 16.38 -17.40
C LEU A 74 0.49 17.47 -18.04
N ALA A 75 0.15 18.53 -17.29
CA ALA A 75 -0.60 19.66 -17.82
C ALA A 75 0.20 20.46 -18.87
N TRP A 76 1.48 20.74 -18.59
CA TRP A 76 2.38 21.41 -19.51
C TRP A 76 2.63 20.61 -20.79
N HIS A 77 2.78 19.28 -20.68
CA HIS A 77 2.96 18.41 -21.83
C HIS A 77 1.73 18.35 -22.77
N ARG A 78 0.53 18.64 -22.23
CA ARG A 78 -0.71 18.75 -23.02
C ARG A 78 -0.81 20.09 -23.77
N ILE A 79 -0.28 21.16 -23.21
CA ILE A 79 -0.24 22.49 -23.84
C ILE A 79 0.74 22.48 -25.03
N LEU A 80 1.92 21.89 -24.87
CA LEU A 80 2.96 21.88 -25.92
C LEU A 80 2.61 21.00 -27.14
N ARG A 81 1.76 19.98 -26.98
CA ARG A 81 1.29 19.14 -28.10
C ARG A 81 0.02 19.64 -28.77
N GLY A 82 -0.62 20.68 -28.25
CA GLY A 82 -1.79 21.34 -28.86
C GLY A 82 -1.45 22.39 -29.91
N SER A 83 -0.15 22.70 -30.13
CA SER A 83 0.31 23.79 -31.00
C SER A 83 0.84 23.34 -32.37
N ARG A 84 0.42 22.17 -32.86
CA ARG A 84 0.61 21.79 -34.27
C ARG A 84 -0.77 21.61 -34.91
N ALA A 85 -1.40 22.74 -35.20
CA ALA A 85 -2.28 22.89 -36.35
C ALA A 85 -1.43 22.95 -37.62
#